data_AF-A0A662RMN5-F1
#
_entry.id   AF-A0A662RMN5-F1
#
_cell.length_a   1.000
_cell.length_b   1.000
_cell.length_c   1.000
_cell.angle_alpha   90.00
_cell.angle_beta   90.00
_cell.angle_gamma   90.00
#
_symmetry.space_group_name_H-M   'P 1'
#
loop_
_entity.id
_entity.type
_entity.pdbx_description
1 polymer ?
#
loop_
_entity_poly.entity_id
_entity_poly.type
_entity_poly.pdbx_seq_one_letter_code
_entity_poly.pdbx_strand_id
1 'polypeptide(L)' 'EKWETFKEKRSRIEVLFNIVKNTLGLKRLHQYTGRTVEKRVCRIFYLAFYLIQLAEGMGISARELVYW' A
#
# COMPACT_ATOMS: atom_id res chain seq x y z
N GLU A 1 25.11 -8.64 7.50
CA GLU A 1 24.40 -9.04 6.26
C GLU A 1 22.88 -9.21 6.41
N LYS A 2 22.36 -10.15 7.21
CA LYS A 2 20.89 -10.39 7.32
C LYS A 2 20.04 -9.16 7.69
N TRP A 3 20.61 -8.21 8.43
CA TRP A 3 19.92 -6.99 8.84
C TRP A 3 19.61 -6.03 7.69
N GLU A 4 20.52 -5.87 6.73
CA GLU A 4 20.32 -4.93 5.61
C GLU A 4 19.20 -5.40 4.69
N THR A 5 19.16 -6.70 4.38
CA THR A 5 18.07 -7.31 3.61
C THR A 5 16.73 -7.20 4.35
N PHE A 6 16.72 -7.36 5.67
CA PHE A 6 15.52 -7.17 6.48
C PHE A 6 15.02 -5.72 6.43
N LYS A 7 15.94 -4.76 6.54
CA LYS A 7 15.66 -3.33 6.48
C LYS A 7 15.02 -2.93 5.14
N GLU A 8 15.51 -3.47 4.03
CA GLU A 8 14.93 -3.24 2.71
C GLU A 8 13.51 -3.79 2.60
N LYS A 9 13.30 -5.05 3.00
CA LYS A 9 11.96 -5.68 3.00
C LYS A 9 10.98 -4.90 3.88
N ARG A 10 11.42 -4.48 5.06
CA ARG A 10 10.64 -3.64 5.97
C ARG A 10 10.27 -2.31 5.32
N SER A 11 11.23 -1.63 4.68
CA SER A 11 10.97 -0.36 4.00
C SER A 11 9.91 -0.52 2.90
N ARG A 12 9.96 -1.60 2.11
CA ARG A 12 8.95 -1.89 1.07
C ARG A 12 7.56 -2.12 1.67
N ILE A 13 7.47 -2.84 2.80
CA ILE A 13 6.22 -3.04 3.52
C ILE A 13 5.66 -1.69 4.02
N GLU A 14 6.51 -0.85 4.61
CA GLU A 14 6.09 0.48 5.09
C GLU A 14 5.55 1.36 3.95
N VAL A 15 6.21 1.35 2.77
CA VAL A 15 5.74 2.07 1.57
C VAL A 15 4.36 1.56 1.14
N LEU A 16 4.15 0.24 1.07
CA LEU A 16 2.85 -0.34 0.71
C LEU A 16 1.74 0.12 1.67
N PHE A 17 1.98 0.05 2.99
CA PHE A 17 1.01 0.50 3.98
C PHE A 17 0.70 2.00 3.85
N ASN A 18 1.69 2.81 3.52
CA ASN A 18 1.50 4.24 3.31
C ASN A 18 0.67 4.54 2.06
N ILE A 19 0.90 3.85 0.94
CA ILE A 19 0.07 3.95 -0.27
C ILE A 19 -1.38 3.57 0.04
N VAL A 20 -1.58 2.44 0.71
CA VAL A 20 -2.90 1.96 1.10
C VAL A 20 -3.65 2.97 1.99
N LYS A 21 -2.95 3.59 2.94
CA LYS A 21 -3.54 4.54 3.89
C LYS A 21 -3.81 5.92 3.29
N ASN A 22 -2.83 6.48 2.58
CA ASN A 22 -2.86 7.86 2.10
C ASN A 22 -3.57 7.94 0.75
N THR A 23 -3.07 7.21 -0.23
CA THR A 23 -3.52 7.27 -1.63
C THR A 23 -4.87 6.58 -1.82
N LEU A 24 -5.01 5.37 -1.28
CA LEU A 24 -6.23 4.57 -1.47
C LEU A 24 -7.28 4.77 -0.35
N GLY A 25 -7.05 5.73 0.54
CA GLY A 25 -8.05 6.20 1.48
C GLY A 25 -8.42 5.22 2.60
N LEU A 26 -7.58 4.21 2.90
CA LEU A 26 -7.85 3.31 4.05
C LEU A 26 -7.89 4.09 5.38
N LYS A 27 -7.21 5.24 5.47
CA LYS A 27 -7.25 6.12 6.66
C LYS A 27 -8.65 6.69 6.94
N ARG A 28 -9.53 6.78 5.93
CA ARG A 28 -10.88 7.37 6.03
C ARG A 28 -11.99 6.30 6.14
N LEU A 29 -11.65 5.10 6.59
CA LEU A 29 -12.62 4.02 6.78
C LEU A 29 -13.53 4.34 7.98
N HIS A 30 -14.59 5.10 7.76
CA HIS A 30 -15.59 5.38 8.80
C HIS A 30 -16.51 4.16 8.97
N GLN A 31 -16.56 3.65 10.20
CA GLN A 31 -17.54 2.73 10.81
C GLN A 31 -18.42 1.91 9.84
N TYR A 32 -17.89 0.78 9.39
CA TYR A 32 -18.67 -0.33 8.82
C TYR A 32 -18.42 -1.60 9.65
N THR A 33 -19.32 -2.58 9.58
CA THR A 33 -19.19 -3.86 10.32
C THR A 33 -17.85 -4.55 9.99
N GLY A 34 -17.28 -5.33 10.92
CA GLY A 34 -15.95 -5.95 10.73
C GLY A 34 -15.80 -6.71 9.39
N ARG A 35 -16.86 -7.41 8.96
CA ARG A 35 -16.89 -8.14 7.68
C ARG A 35 -16.83 -7.22 6.44
N THR A 36 -17.38 -6.01 6.51
CA THR A 36 -17.28 -5.04 5.40
C THR A 36 -15.94 -4.34 5.39
N VAL A 37 -15.33 -4.12 6.55
CA VAL A 37 -13.95 -3.63 6.69
C VAL A 37 -12.97 -4.62 6.04
N GLU A 38 -13.03 -5.91 6.39
CA GLU A 38 -12.15 -6.94 5.83
C GLU A 38 -12.22 -6.99 4.29
N LYS A 39 -13.44 -7.05 3.72
CA LYS A 39 -13.62 -7.06 2.26
C LYS A 39 -13.09 -5.79 1.59
N ARG A 40 -13.14 -4.65 2.27
CA ARG A 40 -12.65 -3.37 1.74
C ARG A 40 -11.12 -3.30 1.83
N VAL A 41 -10.54 -3.74 2.94
CA VAL A 41 -9.09 -3.87 3.13
C VAL A 41 -8.50 -4.76 2.05
N CYS A 42 -9.02 -5.99 1.85
CA CYS A 42 -8.49 -6.90 0.83
C CYS A 42 -8.52 -6.28 -0.58
N ARG A 43 -9.61 -5.60 -0.95
CA ARG A 43 -9.72 -4.91 -2.24
C ARG A 43 -8.73 -3.76 -2.37
N ILE A 44 -8.53 -2.97 -1.31
CA ILE A 44 -7.58 -1.85 -1.33
C ILE A 44 -6.14 -2.36 -1.46
N PHE A 45 -5.77 -3.44 -0.77
CA PHE A 45 -4.45 -4.05 -0.92
C PHE A 45 -4.23 -4.59 -2.32
N TYR A 46 -5.23 -5.27 -2.89
CA TYR A 46 -5.17 -5.73 -4.28
C TYR A 46 -4.97 -4.55 -5.25
N LEU A 47 -5.74 -3.47 -5.10
CA LEU A 47 -5.59 -2.26 -5.91
C LEU A 47 -4.21 -1.60 -5.72
N ALA A 48 -3.64 -1.63 -4.52
CA ALA A 48 -2.30 -1.11 -4.27
C ALA A 48 -1.24 -1.88 -5.06
N PHE A 49 -1.33 -3.21 -5.14
CA PHE A 49 -0.42 -4.00 -5.96
C PHE A 49 -0.53 -3.66 -7.45
N TYR A 50 -1.75 -3.53 -7.97
CA TYR A 50 -1.95 -3.12 -9.36
C TYR A 50 -1.43 -1.71 -9.63
N LEU A 51 -1.66 -0.77 -8.72
CA LEU A 51 -1.17 0.60 -8.84
C LEU A 51 0.36 0.64 -8.87
N ILE A 52 1.02 -0.12 -7.99
CA ILE A 52 2.48 -0.22 -7.97
C ILE A 52 3.00 -0.80 -9.29
N GLN A 53 2.41 -1.89 -9.80
CA GLN A 53 2.82 -2.50 -11.06
C GLN A 53 2.62 -1.55 -12.26
N LEU A 54 1.51 -0.81 -12.29
CA LEU A 54 1.26 0.19 -13.33
C LEU A 54 2.26 1.35 -13.24
N ALA A 55 2.54 1.85 -12.03
CA ALA A 55 3.51 2.91 -11.81
C ALA A 55 4.92 2.49 -12.22
N GLU A 56 5.35 1.27 -11.86
CA GLU A 56 6.63 0.70 -12.30
C GLU A 56 6.71 0.62 -13.83
N GLY A 57 5.62 0.22 -14.50
CA GLY A 57 5.53 0.23 -15.97
C GLY A 57 5.62 1.63 -16.61
N MET A 58 5.32 2.69 -15.86
CA MET A 58 5.45 4.09 -16.27
C MET A 58 6.77 4.74 -15.80
N GLY A 59 7.66 3.99 -15.13
CA GLY A 59 8.90 4.51 -14.57
C GLY A 59 8.72 5.35 -13.29
N ILE A 60 7.56 5.29 -12.64
CA ILE A 60 7.23 6.01 -11.41
C ILE A 60 7.58 5.14 -10.21
N SER A 61 8.28 5.70 -9.22
CA SER A 61 8.63 4.96 -8.01
C SER A 61 7.41 4.75 -7.10
N ALA A 62 7.31 3.56 -6.50
CA ALA A 62 6.30 3.31 -5.46
C ALA A 62 6.37 4.30 -4.28
N ARG A 63 7.54 4.90 -4.02
CA ARG A 63 7.68 5.95 -3.00
C ARG A 63 6.95 7.25 -3.36
N GLU A 64 6.85 7.58 -4.64
CA GLU A 64 6.17 8.78 -5.11
C GLU A 64 4.65 8.65 -4.95
N LEU A 65 4.12 7.43 -5.13
CA LEU A 65 2.70 7.12 -4.94
C LEU A 65 2.20 7.44 -3.52
N VAL A 66 3.06 7.39 -2.51
CA VAL A 66 2.71 7.66 -1.10
C VAL A 66 2.12 9.06 -0.88
N TYR A 67 2.48 10.01 -1.76
CA TYR A 67 2.14 11.43 -1.64
C TYR A 67 1.03 11.87 -2.60
N TRP A 68 0.46 10.94 -3.36
CA TRP A 68 -0.71 11.17 -4.22
C TRP A 68 -1.99 11.12 -3.39
#